data_AF-A0A9E7GD12-F1
#
_entry.id   AF-A0A9E7GD12-F1
#
_cell.length_a   1.000
_cell.length_b   1.000
_cell.length_c   1.000
_cell.angle_alpha   90.00
_cell.angle_beta   90.00
_cell.angle_gamma   90.00
#
_symmetry.space_group_name_H-M   'P 1'
#
loop_
_entity.id
_entity.type
_entity.pdbx_description
1 polymer ?
#
loop_
_entity_poly.entity_id
_entity_poly.type
_entity_poly.pdbx_seq_one_letter_code
_entity_poly.pdbx_strand_id
1 'polypeptide(L)'
;MRMNPKDAVRLSTVCKEWKATTQQCDPTIRKTPWLLNVANSNYFLHSTIDKDMSFTIKIPDIPPKKIHNWGCFHGWLVLEHHRFSLYNPFTRARLDLPHHKHGVMDFCYMSSAPTNPDCVIFVFHINELYIWRPGDKTWTIEQNMNMVDYRSILNFQGKFYLLDYFTGNLVCFQVAPFRTKVMNVPPPMEFYGVSRNRIYLVESCGELLLVCLICNLKVPNVYIFRLDFENKTWIKIKNLGDRALFLSGSHYYQYGISVLARETGCYRNCIYLIDWSSKYVYIIRNRKIRRIYKGLQSSCIPLWITPSKC
;
A
#
# COMPACT_ATOMS: atom_id res chain seq x y z
N MET A 1 22.15 25.66 -0.65
CA MET A 1 21.09 26.16 0.27
C MET A 1 19.88 25.25 0.13
N ARG A 2 19.43 24.55 1.18
CA ARG A 2 18.23 23.69 1.10
C ARG A 2 17.00 24.55 1.43
N MET A 3 16.18 24.84 0.43
CA MET A 3 14.93 25.58 0.59
C MET A 3 13.89 24.69 1.26
N ASN A 4 13.15 25.21 2.25
CA ASN A 4 12.07 24.49 2.90
C ASN A 4 10.96 24.22 1.86
N PRO A 5 10.44 22.99 1.74
CA PRO A 5 9.37 22.68 0.80
C PRO A 5 8.08 23.50 0.98
N LYS A 6 7.76 23.99 2.19
CA LYS A 6 6.64 24.91 2.41
C LYS A 6 6.87 26.25 1.72
N ASP A 7 8.11 26.74 1.75
CA ASP A 7 8.53 27.94 1.04
C ASP A 7 8.60 27.68 -0.47
N ALA A 8 8.98 26.47 -0.89
CA ALA A 8 8.94 26.07 -2.30
C ALA A 8 7.50 26.08 -2.86
N VAL A 9 6.53 25.55 -2.13
CA VAL A 9 5.11 25.59 -2.53
C VAL A 9 4.61 27.05 -2.60
N ARG A 10 4.93 27.88 -1.61
CA ARG A 10 4.57 29.32 -1.61
C ARG A 10 5.26 30.11 -2.74
N LEU A 11 6.50 29.79 -3.09
CA LEU A 11 7.24 30.44 -4.16
C LEU A 11 6.78 29.97 -5.54
N SER A 12 6.31 28.72 -5.66
CA SER A 12 5.79 28.16 -6.92
C SER A 12 4.52 28.84 -7.42
N THR A 13 3.81 29.55 -6.53
CA THR A 13 2.61 30.33 -6.86
C THR A 13 2.91 31.76 -7.33
N VAL A 14 4.18 32.21 -7.28
CA VAL A 14 4.54 33.63 -7.50
C VAL A 14 4.81 33.94 -8.97
N CYS A 15 5.62 33.13 -9.68
CA CYS A 15 5.83 33.29 -11.12
C CYS A 15 6.31 31.99 -11.80
N LYS A 16 6.31 31.95 -13.14
CA LYS A 16 6.69 30.77 -13.95
C LYS A 16 8.15 30.33 -13.74
N GLU A 17 9.09 31.25 -13.56
CA GLU A 17 10.51 30.92 -13.30
C GLU A 17 10.68 30.30 -11.91
N TRP A 18 10.07 30.90 -10.88
CA TRP A 18 10.06 30.32 -9.53
C TRP A 18 9.33 28.97 -9.49
N LYS A 19 8.29 28.76 -10.30
CA LYS A 19 7.64 27.45 -10.47
C LYS A 19 8.58 26.38 -11.04
N ALA A 20 9.46 26.74 -11.98
CA ALA A 20 10.47 25.84 -12.52
C ALA A 20 11.59 25.53 -11.50
N THR A 21 12.04 26.53 -10.74
CA THR A 21 13.06 26.34 -9.68
C THR A 21 12.51 25.56 -8.48
N THR A 22 11.24 25.76 -8.13
CA THR A 22 10.57 25.08 -7.02
C THR A 22 10.16 23.66 -7.34
N GLN A 23 9.99 23.29 -8.62
CA GLN A 23 9.87 21.88 -9.02
C GLN A 23 11.05 21.06 -8.49
N GLN A 24 12.29 21.55 -8.54
CA GLN A 24 13.43 20.82 -7.96
C GLN A 24 13.34 20.61 -6.43
N CYS A 25 12.54 21.43 -5.74
CA CYS A 25 12.26 21.36 -4.31
C CYS A 25 10.88 20.78 -4.00
N ASP A 26 10.14 20.33 -5.02
CA ASP A 26 8.81 19.76 -4.84
C ASP A 26 8.96 18.46 -4.05
N PRO A 27 8.46 18.42 -2.81
CA PRO A 27 8.60 17.28 -1.93
C PRO A 27 7.84 16.05 -2.46
N THR A 28 6.91 16.24 -3.40
CA THR A 28 6.21 15.18 -4.12
C THR A 28 7.00 14.62 -5.31
N ILE A 29 8.08 15.29 -5.76
CA ILE A 29 9.00 14.75 -6.78
C ILE A 29 9.84 13.59 -6.23
N ARG A 30 10.12 13.59 -4.93
CA ARG A 30 10.75 12.42 -4.30
C ARG A 30 9.71 11.30 -4.24
N LYS A 31 10.05 10.12 -4.76
CA LYS A 31 9.25 8.88 -4.66
C LYS A 31 9.11 8.35 -3.22
N THR A 32 9.42 9.17 -2.22
CA THR A 32 9.35 8.81 -0.81
C THR A 32 7.88 8.66 -0.42
N PRO A 33 7.49 7.55 0.23
CA PRO A 33 6.15 7.42 0.76
C PRO A 33 5.85 8.46 1.84
N TRP A 34 4.63 8.97 1.84
CA TRP A 34 4.06 9.88 2.82
C TRP A 34 3.11 9.11 3.72
N LEU A 35 3.01 9.54 4.98
CA LEU A 35 1.98 9.04 5.89
C LEU A 35 0.71 9.85 5.66
N LEU A 36 -0.32 9.22 5.09
CA LEU A 36 -1.67 9.77 5.07
C LEU A 36 -2.37 9.45 6.39
N ASN A 37 -2.81 10.49 7.08
CA ASN A 37 -3.53 10.39 8.34
C ASN A 37 -4.78 11.29 8.32
N VAL A 38 -5.79 10.92 9.10
CA VAL A 38 -7.00 11.72 9.31
C VAL A 38 -7.04 12.17 10.76
N ALA A 39 -7.19 13.46 10.99
CA ALA A 39 -7.35 14.03 12.32
C ALA A 39 -8.21 15.29 12.27
N ASN A 40 -9.03 15.54 13.30
CA ASN A 40 -9.85 16.75 13.41
C ASN A 40 -10.66 17.08 12.13
N SER A 41 -11.23 16.05 11.50
CA SER A 41 -11.95 16.18 10.23
C SER A 41 -11.12 16.78 9.08
N ASN A 42 -9.82 16.54 9.06
CA ASN A 42 -8.93 16.92 7.96
C ASN A 42 -8.00 15.75 7.59
N TYR A 43 -7.57 15.73 6.33
CA TYR A 43 -6.54 14.80 5.84
C TYR A 43 -5.18 15.47 5.91
N PHE A 44 -4.19 14.74 6.40
CA PHE A 44 -2.81 15.19 6.51
C PHE A 44 -1.88 14.23 5.81
N LEU A 45 -0.96 14.78 5.01
CA LEU A 45 0.21 14.07 4.50
C LEU A 45 1.41 14.49 5.34
N HIS A 46 1.99 13.55 6.09
CA HIS A 46 3.21 13.79 6.85
C HIS A 46 4.41 13.19 6.10
N SER A 47 5.50 13.96 6.04
CA SER A 47 6.75 13.48 5.46
C SER A 47 7.37 12.41 6.36
N THR A 48 7.94 11.39 5.74
CA THR A 48 8.65 10.31 6.44
C THR A 48 10.10 10.65 6.78
N ILE A 49 10.64 11.69 6.14
CA ILE A 49 12.02 12.16 6.31
C ILE A 49 12.06 13.36 7.25
N ASP A 50 11.17 14.32 7.03
CA ASP A 50 11.12 15.58 7.75
C ASP A 50 9.87 15.60 8.63
N LYS A 51 10.05 15.50 9.95
CA LYS A 51 8.95 15.37 10.89
C LYS A 51 8.14 16.65 11.06
N ASP A 52 8.73 17.81 10.76
CA ASP A 52 8.08 19.12 10.89
C ASP A 52 7.30 19.49 9.61
N MET A 53 7.40 18.60 8.61
CA MET A 53 6.80 18.76 7.32
C MET A 53 5.51 17.96 7.19
N SER A 54 4.40 18.69 7.07
CA SER A 54 3.09 18.15 6.75
C SER A 54 2.30 19.08 5.84
N PHE A 55 1.38 18.49 5.09
CA PHE A 55 0.39 19.19 4.27
C PHE A 55 -1.01 18.78 4.68
N THR A 56 -1.92 19.74 4.73
CA THR A 56 -3.35 19.46 4.77
C THR A 56 -3.86 19.29 3.34
N ILE A 57 -4.55 18.19 3.07
CA ILE A 57 -5.17 17.94 1.77
C ILE A 57 -6.69 17.96 1.92
N LYS A 58 -7.37 18.39 0.85
CA LYS A 58 -8.83 18.34 0.74
C LYS A 58 -9.18 17.28 -0.28
N ILE A 59 -10.02 16.33 0.13
CA ILE A 59 -10.64 15.37 -0.77
C ILE A 59 -12.06 15.89 -1.04
N PRO A 60 -12.38 16.32 -2.27
CA PRO A 60 -13.71 16.85 -2.59
C PRO A 60 -14.81 15.85 -2.27
N ASP A 61 -15.95 16.36 -1.78
CA ASP A 61 -17.21 15.64 -1.57
C ASP A 61 -17.19 14.48 -0.58
N ILE A 62 -16.09 14.29 0.16
CA ILE A 62 -15.93 13.16 1.08
C ILE A 62 -15.46 13.67 2.45
N PRO A 63 -16.40 13.91 3.39
CA PRO A 63 -16.05 14.35 4.72
C PRO A 63 -15.29 13.24 5.47
N PRO A 64 -14.17 13.56 6.13
CA PRO A 64 -13.31 12.57 6.81
C PRO A 64 -13.96 11.73 7.90
N LYS A 65 -15.17 12.10 8.37
CA LYS A 65 -15.95 11.29 9.33
C LYS A 65 -16.71 10.13 8.68
N LYS A 66 -16.79 10.05 7.35
CA LYS A 66 -17.60 9.05 6.62
C LYS A 66 -16.78 8.05 5.80
N ILE A 67 -15.44 8.08 5.87
CA ILE A 67 -14.60 7.19 5.07
C ILE A 67 -14.32 5.86 5.78
N HIS A 68 -14.68 4.77 5.12
CA HIS A 68 -13.97 3.50 5.22
C HIS A 68 -12.88 3.52 4.14
N ASN A 69 -11.61 3.63 4.54
CA ASN A 69 -10.50 3.66 3.59
C ASN A 69 -10.05 2.22 3.32
N TRP A 70 -10.38 1.74 2.12
CA TRP A 70 -10.14 0.34 1.71
C TRP A 70 -8.71 0.08 1.26
N GLY A 71 -7.91 1.13 1.05
CA GLY A 71 -6.50 0.98 0.71
C GLY A 71 -5.95 2.12 -0.13
N CYS A 72 -4.65 2.04 -0.36
CA CYS A 72 -3.91 2.96 -1.21
C CYS A 72 -2.98 2.16 -2.13
N PHE A 73 -3.09 2.33 -3.43
CA PHE A 73 -2.32 1.59 -4.42
C PHE A 73 -1.79 2.56 -5.48
N HIS A 74 -0.47 2.52 -5.73
CA HIS A 74 0.16 3.31 -6.79
C HIS A 74 -0.16 4.82 -6.71
N GLY A 75 -0.29 5.38 -5.50
CA GLY A 75 -0.62 6.79 -5.28
C GLY A 75 -2.11 7.14 -5.39
N TRP A 76 -2.98 6.14 -5.56
CA TRP A 76 -4.44 6.30 -5.63
C TRP A 76 -5.09 5.73 -4.37
N LEU A 77 -6.00 6.51 -3.81
CA LEU A 77 -6.85 6.13 -2.68
C LEU A 77 -8.11 5.46 -3.21
N VAL A 78 -8.50 4.35 -2.57
CA VAL A 78 -9.80 3.70 -2.81
C VAL A 78 -10.80 4.26 -1.81
N LEU A 79 -11.77 5.02 -2.31
CA LEU A 79 -12.73 5.75 -1.50
C LEU A 79 -14.14 5.19 -1.71
N GLU A 80 -14.85 4.98 -0.60
CA GLU A 80 -16.25 4.59 -0.59
C GLU A 80 -17.10 5.70 0.05
N HIS A 81 -17.94 6.34 -0.76
CA HIS A 81 -18.93 7.30 -0.28
C HIS A 81 -20.12 7.32 -1.26
N HIS A 82 -21.16 6.52 -0.97
CA HIS A 82 -22.31 6.21 -1.86
C HIS A 82 -21.96 5.43 -3.15
N ARG A 83 -20.78 5.67 -3.72
CA ARG A 83 -20.16 4.92 -4.83
C ARG A 83 -18.67 4.77 -4.57
N PHE A 84 -18.03 3.82 -5.25
CA PHE A 84 -16.58 3.73 -5.25
C PHE A 84 -15.96 4.73 -6.19
N SER A 85 -14.88 5.33 -5.74
CA SER A 85 -14.05 6.20 -6.56
C SER A 85 -12.59 6.01 -6.19
N LEU A 86 -11.74 6.24 -7.17
CA LEU A 86 -10.30 6.32 -7.02
C LEU A 86 -9.92 7.79 -7.01
N TYR A 87 -9.09 8.20 -6.07
CA TYR A 87 -8.63 9.58 -5.97
C TYR A 87 -7.13 9.65 -5.75
N ASN A 88 -6.44 10.43 -6.58
CA ASN A 88 -5.02 10.71 -6.39
C ASN A 88 -4.88 12.09 -5.71
N PRO A 89 -4.38 12.18 -4.47
CA PRO A 89 -4.28 13.46 -3.76
C PRO A 89 -3.20 14.39 -4.29
N PHE A 90 -2.22 13.88 -5.06
CA PHE A 90 -1.14 14.69 -5.62
C PHE A 90 -1.56 15.34 -6.94
N THR A 91 -2.25 14.59 -7.80
CA THR A 91 -2.70 15.07 -9.11
C THR A 91 -4.13 15.61 -9.08
N ARG A 92 -4.88 15.30 -8.02
CA ARG A 92 -6.32 15.54 -7.85
C ARG A 92 -7.20 14.82 -8.88
N ALA A 93 -6.62 13.91 -9.66
CA ALA A 93 -7.37 13.08 -10.59
C ALA A 93 -8.35 12.18 -9.81
N ARG A 94 -9.54 12.01 -10.39
CA ARG A 94 -10.61 11.19 -9.84
C ARG A 94 -11.15 10.29 -10.93
N LEU A 95 -11.47 9.06 -10.56
CA LEU A 95 -12.14 8.09 -11.41
C LEU A 95 -13.26 7.44 -10.62
N ASP A 96 -14.49 7.55 -11.09
CA ASP A 96 -15.61 6.86 -10.45
C ASP A 96 -15.71 5.45 -11.05
N LEU A 97 -15.87 4.45 -10.17
CA LEU A 97 -16.03 3.07 -10.58
C LEU A 97 -17.52 2.74 -10.76
N PRO A 98 -17.87 1.77 -11.63
CA PRO A 98 -19.25 1.34 -11.78
C PRO A 98 -19.83 0.85 -10.44
N HIS A 99 -21.14 0.98 -10.29
CA HIS A 99 -21.82 0.45 -9.11
C HIS A 99 -21.69 -1.08 -9.07
N HIS A 100 -21.22 -1.63 -7.95
CA HIS A 100 -21.31 -3.06 -7.65
C HIS A 100 -22.59 -3.33 -6.85
N LYS A 101 -23.20 -4.51 -7.04
CA LYS A 101 -24.53 -4.84 -6.49
C LYS A 101 -24.59 -4.92 -4.96
N HIS A 102 -23.44 -5.09 -4.31
CA HIS A 102 -23.35 -5.25 -2.86
C HIS A 102 -22.89 -3.93 -2.24
N GLY A 103 -23.30 -3.64 -1.00
CA GLY A 103 -23.09 -2.31 -0.40
C GLY A 103 -21.77 -2.14 0.36
N VAL A 104 -21.01 -3.22 0.55
CA VAL A 104 -19.78 -3.23 1.35
C VAL A 104 -18.76 -4.14 0.68
N MET A 105 -17.61 -3.55 0.33
CA MET A 105 -16.42 -4.28 -0.14
C MET A 105 -15.86 -5.20 0.95
N ASP A 106 -15.31 -6.36 0.61
CA ASP A 106 -14.44 -7.06 1.57
C ASP A 106 -12.98 -6.60 1.38
N PHE A 107 -12.58 -6.37 0.13
CA PHE A 107 -11.22 -6.02 -0.24
C PHE A 107 -11.13 -5.43 -1.66
N CYS A 108 -10.22 -4.48 -1.88
CA CYS A 108 -9.91 -3.91 -3.20
C CYS A 108 -8.40 -3.97 -3.47
N TYR A 109 -8.01 -4.26 -4.72
CA TYR A 109 -6.61 -4.24 -5.17
C TYR A 109 -6.48 -3.64 -6.56
N MET A 110 -5.38 -2.94 -6.82
CA MET A 110 -5.04 -2.39 -8.13
C MET A 110 -3.65 -2.88 -8.56
N SER A 111 -3.54 -3.40 -9.77
CA SER A 111 -2.27 -3.93 -10.31
C SER A 111 -1.26 -2.84 -10.66
N SER A 112 -1.75 -1.66 -11.01
CA SER A 112 -0.95 -0.47 -11.35
C SER A 112 -1.79 0.79 -11.13
N ALA A 113 -1.30 1.96 -11.55
CA ALA A 113 -2.11 3.17 -11.55
C ALA A 113 -3.22 3.05 -12.60
N PRO A 114 -4.45 3.54 -12.35
CA PRO A 114 -5.59 3.41 -13.26
C PRO A 114 -5.46 4.31 -14.50
N THR A 115 -4.41 5.13 -14.57
CA THR A 115 -3.99 5.84 -15.78
C THR A 115 -3.28 4.92 -16.79
N ASN A 116 -2.80 3.75 -16.35
CA ASN A 116 -2.25 2.73 -17.23
C ASN A 116 -3.40 1.91 -17.84
N PRO A 117 -3.53 1.78 -19.16
CA PRO A 117 -4.60 1.03 -19.80
C PRO A 117 -4.61 -0.47 -19.43
N ASP A 118 -3.46 -1.03 -19.07
CA ASP A 118 -3.33 -2.43 -18.63
C ASP A 118 -3.60 -2.62 -17.13
N CYS A 119 -3.97 -1.54 -16.41
CA CYS A 119 -4.37 -1.63 -15.01
C CYS A 119 -5.58 -2.56 -14.87
N VAL A 120 -5.52 -3.41 -13.86
CA VAL A 120 -6.63 -4.27 -13.46
C VAL A 120 -6.96 -3.99 -12.00
N ILE A 121 -8.23 -3.76 -11.75
CA ILE A 121 -8.78 -3.54 -10.42
C ILE A 121 -9.62 -4.75 -10.04
N PHE A 122 -9.39 -5.24 -8.83
CA PHE A 122 -10.15 -6.32 -8.23
C PHE A 122 -10.95 -5.84 -7.06
N VAL A 123 -12.17 -6.35 -6.97
CA VAL A 123 -12.98 -6.25 -5.78
C VAL A 123 -13.44 -7.65 -5.42
N PHE A 124 -13.15 -8.05 -4.18
CA PHE A 124 -13.64 -9.31 -3.65
C PHE A 124 -14.87 -9.05 -2.77
N HIS A 125 -15.90 -9.86 -2.97
CA HIS A 125 -17.09 -9.86 -2.13
C HIS A 125 -17.69 -11.27 -2.09
N ILE A 126 -17.77 -11.90 -0.90
CA ILE A 126 -18.49 -13.17 -0.65
C ILE A 126 -18.36 -14.19 -1.81
N ASN A 127 -17.11 -14.60 -2.11
CA ASN A 127 -16.74 -15.57 -3.17
C ASN A 127 -16.90 -15.12 -4.63
N GLU A 128 -17.22 -13.85 -4.86
CA GLU A 128 -17.18 -13.22 -6.18
C GLU A 128 -15.95 -12.33 -6.32
N LEU A 129 -15.34 -12.38 -7.51
CA LEU A 129 -14.27 -11.49 -7.92
C LEU A 129 -14.78 -10.58 -9.04
N TYR A 130 -14.92 -9.30 -8.72
CA TYR A 130 -15.24 -8.26 -9.68
C TYR A 130 -13.94 -7.73 -10.27
N ILE A 131 -13.88 -7.72 -11.60
CA ILE A 131 -12.72 -7.31 -12.39
C ILE A 131 -13.12 -6.11 -13.23
N TRP A 132 -12.29 -5.07 -13.20
CA TRP A 132 -12.48 -3.87 -14.00
C TRP A 132 -11.16 -3.33 -14.52
N ARG A 133 -11.17 -2.83 -15.75
CA ARG A 133 -10.05 -2.14 -16.39
C ARG A 133 -10.42 -0.71 -16.75
N PRO A 134 -9.45 0.22 -16.83
CA PRO A 134 -9.69 1.54 -17.37
C PRO A 134 -10.39 1.50 -18.73
N GLY A 135 -11.59 2.09 -18.79
CA GLY A 135 -12.44 2.12 -19.98
C GLY A 135 -13.62 1.14 -19.95
N ASP A 136 -13.61 0.15 -19.05
CA ASP A 136 -14.74 -0.77 -18.88
C ASP A 136 -15.97 -0.01 -18.35
N LYS A 137 -17.14 -0.28 -18.93
CA LYS A 137 -18.42 0.33 -18.49
C LYS A 137 -19.04 -0.39 -17.30
N THR A 138 -18.72 -1.67 -17.13
CA THR A 138 -19.31 -2.56 -16.12
C THR A 138 -18.24 -3.50 -15.56
N TRP A 139 -18.48 -4.02 -14.36
CA TRP A 139 -17.64 -5.07 -13.79
C TRP A 139 -17.81 -6.40 -14.55
N THR A 140 -16.70 -7.08 -14.83
CA THR A 140 -16.72 -8.51 -15.17
C THR A 140 -16.71 -9.30 -13.86
N ILE A 141 -17.60 -10.28 -13.71
CA ILE A 141 -17.77 -11.01 -12.45
C ILE A 141 -17.36 -12.46 -12.65
N GLU A 142 -16.41 -12.92 -11.83
CA GLU A 142 -16.02 -14.32 -11.72
C GLU A 142 -16.61 -14.89 -10.43
N GLN A 143 -17.39 -15.96 -10.55
CA GLN A 143 -18.12 -16.58 -9.44
C GLN A 143 -17.42 -17.86 -8.94
N ASN A 144 -17.85 -18.33 -7.76
CA ASN A 144 -17.39 -19.58 -7.16
C ASN A 144 -15.86 -19.62 -6.97
N MET A 145 -15.32 -18.51 -6.52
CA MET A 145 -13.92 -18.43 -6.14
C MET A 145 -13.71 -19.33 -4.92
N ASN A 146 -13.16 -20.53 -5.13
CA ASN A 146 -12.79 -21.49 -4.08
C ASN A 146 -11.55 -21.02 -3.28
N MET A 147 -11.42 -19.72 -3.02
CA MET A 147 -10.29 -19.19 -2.27
C MET A 147 -10.82 -18.30 -1.15
N VAL A 148 -10.31 -18.57 0.04
CA VAL A 148 -10.77 -17.97 1.30
C VAL A 148 -9.69 -17.02 1.77
N ASP A 149 -10.08 -15.77 2.04
CA ASP A 149 -9.35 -14.68 2.71
C ASP A 149 -8.05 -14.18 2.05
N TYR A 150 -8.17 -13.06 1.31
CA TYR A 150 -7.15 -12.47 0.45
C TYR A 150 -6.52 -11.21 1.03
N ARG A 151 -5.99 -11.28 2.24
CA ARG A 151 -5.55 -10.03 2.89
C ARG A 151 -4.31 -9.42 2.24
N SER A 152 -3.44 -10.22 1.62
CA SER A 152 -2.28 -9.71 0.89
C SER A 152 -2.26 -10.26 -0.53
N ILE A 153 -2.53 -9.40 -1.50
CA ILE A 153 -2.38 -9.69 -2.94
C ILE A 153 -1.21 -8.87 -3.49
N LEU A 154 -0.46 -9.46 -4.40
CA LEU A 154 0.64 -8.81 -5.10
C LEU A 154 0.60 -9.13 -6.60
N ASN A 155 0.61 -8.10 -7.44
CA ASN A 155 0.98 -8.22 -8.84
C ASN A 155 2.52 -8.27 -8.94
N PHE A 156 3.03 -9.30 -9.59
CA PHE A 156 4.45 -9.49 -9.84
C PHE A 156 4.63 -10.05 -11.24
N GLN A 157 5.32 -9.30 -12.11
CA GLN A 157 5.59 -9.69 -13.50
C GLN A 157 4.32 -10.12 -14.28
N GLY A 158 3.21 -9.38 -14.10
CA GLY A 158 1.95 -9.62 -14.81
C GLY A 158 1.13 -10.80 -14.28
N LYS A 159 1.55 -11.46 -13.20
CA LYS A 159 0.78 -12.48 -12.49
C LYS A 159 0.40 -12.00 -11.10
N PHE A 160 -0.68 -12.52 -10.56
CA PHE A 160 -1.14 -12.18 -9.23
C PHE A 160 -0.83 -13.30 -8.25
N TYR A 161 -0.37 -12.92 -7.08
CA TYR A 161 0.06 -13.81 -6.02
C TYR A 161 -0.64 -13.46 -4.73
N LEU A 162 -1.07 -14.49 -4.01
CA LEU A 162 -1.68 -14.38 -2.68
C LEU A 162 -1.31 -15.60 -1.85
N LEU A 163 -1.61 -15.57 -0.56
CA LEU A 163 -1.41 -16.71 0.34
C LEU A 163 -2.76 -17.34 0.63
N ASP A 164 -2.85 -18.66 0.47
CA ASP A 164 -4.01 -19.42 0.91
C ASP A 164 -4.20 -19.27 2.42
N TYR A 165 -5.42 -19.02 2.87
CA TYR A 165 -5.67 -18.69 4.27
C TYR A 165 -5.38 -19.85 5.25
N PHE A 166 -5.80 -21.05 4.88
CA PHE A 166 -5.71 -22.22 5.74
C PHE A 166 -4.28 -22.77 5.76
N THR A 167 -3.70 -22.96 4.59
CA THR A 167 -2.39 -23.62 4.42
C THR A 167 -1.22 -22.65 4.39
N GLY A 168 -1.46 -21.39 3.99
CA GLY A 168 -0.40 -20.42 3.74
C GLY A 168 0.39 -20.64 2.46
N ASN A 169 0.01 -21.62 1.64
CA ASN A 169 0.66 -21.85 0.34
C ASN A 169 0.51 -20.62 -0.55
N LEU A 170 1.54 -20.34 -1.35
CA LEU A 170 1.44 -19.31 -2.37
C LEU A 170 0.47 -19.78 -3.47
N VAL A 171 -0.48 -18.93 -3.84
CA VAL A 171 -1.38 -19.18 -4.96
C VAL A 171 -1.11 -18.13 -6.04
N CYS A 172 -0.95 -18.60 -7.27
CA CYS A 172 -0.84 -17.75 -8.44
C CYS A 172 -2.19 -17.74 -9.15
N PHE A 173 -2.63 -16.58 -9.62
CA PHE A 173 -3.78 -16.49 -10.51
C PHE A 173 -3.56 -15.48 -11.63
N GLN A 174 -4.27 -15.70 -12.73
CA GLN A 174 -4.35 -14.82 -13.89
C GLN A 174 -5.79 -14.36 -14.03
N VAL A 175 -5.96 -13.17 -14.61
CA VAL A 175 -7.27 -12.57 -14.84
C VAL A 175 -7.41 -12.29 -16.34
N ALA A 176 -8.53 -12.73 -16.92
CA ALA A 176 -8.82 -12.75 -18.36
C ALA A 176 -7.96 -13.72 -19.22
N PRO A 177 -8.36 -15.01 -19.33
CA PRO A 177 -9.43 -15.67 -18.56
C PRO A 177 -8.99 -15.84 -17.11
N PHE A 178 -9.94 -15.82 -16.18
CA PHE A 178 -9.61 -16.13 -14.79
C PHE A 178 -9.12 -17.58 -14.69
N ARG A 179 -7.89 -17.76 -14.20
CA ARG A 179 -7.27 -19.08 -13.99
C ARG A 179 -6.48 -19.05 -12.70
N THR A 180 -6.81 -19.94 -11.78
CA THR A 180 -6.06 -20.16 -10.54
C THR A 180 -5.13 -21.35 -10.68
N LYS A 181 -3.95 -21.22 -10.09
CA LYS A 181 -2.98 -22.29 -9.93
C LYS A 181 -2.36 -22.16 -8.55
N VAL A 182 -2.71 -23.08 -7.66
CA VAL A 182 -1.99 -23.22 -6.40
C VAL A 182 -0.55 -23.58 -6.72
N MET A 183 0.38 -22.80 -6.17
CA MET A 183 1.80 -23.10 -6.29
C MET A 183 2.15 -24.01 -5.12
N ASN A 184 2.84 -25.11 -5.38
CA ASN A 184 3.37 -25.99 -4.33
C ASN A 184 4.57 -25.31 -3.65
N VAL A 185 4.33 -24.18 -2.99
CA VAL A 185 5.30 -23.36 -2.28
C VAL A 185 4.78 -23.22 -0.85
N PRO A 186 5.12 -24.16 0.05
CA PRO A 186 4.69 -24.13 1.43
C PRO A 186 5.29 -22.91 2.15
N PRO A 187 4.56 -22.27 3.08
CA PRO A 187 5.08 -21.15 3.81
C PRO A 187 6.24 -21.58 4.74
N PRO A 188 7.16 -20.66 5.09
CA PRO A 188 8.21 -20.94 6.06
C PRO A 188 7.63 -21.21 7.45
N MET A 189 8.34 -21.94 8.30
CA MET A 189 7.83 -22.35 9.63
C MET A 189 7.39 -21.16 10.50
N GLU A 190 8.10 -20.02 10.43
CA GLU A 190 7.75 -18.82 11.20
C GLU A 190 6.37 -18.24 10.85
N PHE A 191 5.82 -18.57 9.68
CA PHE A 191 4.48 -18.14 9.25
C PHE A 191 3.37 -18.62 10.19
N TYR A 192 3.47 -19.83 10.75
CA TYR A 192 2.43 -20.42 11.59
C TYR A 192 2.32 -19.77 12.97
N GLY A 193 3.38 -19.09 13.42
CA GLY A 193 3.41 -18.35 14.70
C GLY A 193 3.00 -16.88 14.57
N VAL A 194 2.58 -16.43 13.39
CA VAL A 194 2.31 -15.02 13.08
C VAL A 194 0.82 -14.82 12.81
N SER A 195 0.23 -13.83 13.47
CA SER A 195 -1.14 -13.41 13.14
C SER A 195 -1.23 -12.99 11.67
N ARG A 196 -2.27 -13.46 10.97
CA ARG A 196 -2.45 -13.21 9.53
C ARG A 196 -2.40 -11.73 9.14
N ASN A 197 -2.91 -10.84 9.99
CA ASN A 197 -2.83 -9.38 9.78
C ASN A 197 -1.42 -8.78 9.92
N ARG A 198 -0.40 -9.60 10.13
CA ARG A 198 1.01 -9.22 10.23
C ARG A 198 1.88 -9.91 9.17
N ILE A 199 1.26 -10.34 8.08
CA ILE A 199 1.89 -11.01 6.95
C ILE A 199 1.69 -10.17 5.70
N TYR A 200 2.78 -9.91 4.97
CA TYR A 200 2.78 -9.01 3.82
C TYR A 200 3.52 -9.66 2.65
N LEU A 201 2.91 -9.65 1.47
CA LEU A 201 3.59 -9.84 0.19
C LEU A 201 4.01 -8.49 -0.36
N VAL A 202 5.28 -8.37 -0.77
CA VAL A 202 5.84 -7.11 -1.26
C VAL A 202 6.73 -7.38 -2.47
N GLU A 203 6.50 -6.68 -3.57
CA GLU A 203 7.46 -6.61 -4.66
C GLU A 203 8.58 -5.65 -4.29
N SER A 204 9.82 -6.07 -4.53
CA SER A 204 10.99 -5.29 -4.16
C SER A 204 12.18 -5.57 -5.09
N CYS A 205 12.43 -4.68 -6.05
CA CYS A 205 13.55 -4.77 -6.99
C CYS A 205 13.52 -6.07 -7.83
N GLY A 206 12.35 -6.45 -8.31
CA GLY A 206 12.18 -7.67 -9.09
C GLY A 206 12.21 -8.95 -8.24
N GLU A 207 12.07 -8.83 -6.92
CA GLU A 207 11.94 -9.96 -6.00
C GLU A 207 10.55 -9.96 -5.35
N LEU A 208 9.97 -11.15 -5.17
CA LEU A 208 8.75 -11.33 -4.40
C LEU A 208 9.15 -11.67 -2.96
N LEU A 209 8.81 -10.77 -2.03
CA LEU A 209 9.12 -10.91 -0.61
C LEU A 209 7.89 -11.29 0.21
N LEU A 210 8.07 -12.19 1.16
CA LEU A 210 7.15 -12.48 2.26
C LEU A 210 7.72 -11.88 3.54
N VAL A 211 6.97 -11.01 4.19
CA VAL A 211 7.35 -10.38 5.46
C VAL A 211 6.39 -10.83 6.55
N CYS A 212 6.94 -11.47 7.59
CA CYS A 212 6.21 -11.89 8.78
C CYS A 212 6.67 -11.08 9.99
N LEU A 213 5.74 -10.38 10.65
CA LEU A 213 6.03 -9.56 11.83
C LEU A 213 5.47 -10.20 13.10
N ILE A 214 6.36 -10.67 13.97
CA ILE A 214 6.03 -11.06 15.34
C ILE A 214 6.34 -9.86 16.23
N CYS A 215 5.33 -9.05 16.51
CA CYS A 215 5.46 -7.87 17.36
C CYS A 215 5.21 -8.22 18.82
N ASN A 216 6.26 -8.60 19.56
CA ASN A 216 6.25 -8.46 21.01
C ASN A 216 6.71 -7.03 21.34
N LEU A 217 5.97 -6.30 22.20
CA LEU A 217 6.19 -4.87 22.50
C LEU A 217 7.63 -4.51 22.94
N LYS A 218 8.47 -5.49 23.30
CA LYS A 218 9.88 -5.32 23.69
C LYS A 218 10.88 -5.58 22.55
N VAL A 219 10.61 -6.52 21.64
CA VAL A 219 11.52 -6.90 20.55
C VAL A 219 10.68 -7.31 19.33
N PRO A 220 10.66 -6.51 18.23
CA PRO A 220 10.02 -6.94 17.01
C PRO A 220 10.87 -8.04 16.35
N ASN A 221 10.30 -9.23 16.20
CA ASN A 221 10.89 -10.25 15.36
C ASN A 221 10.32 -10.08 13.95
N VAL A 222 11.19 -9.65 13.04
CA VAL A 222 10.87 -9.52 11.62
C VAL A 222 11.55 -10.65 10.88
N TYR A 223 10.77 -11.44 10.17
CA TYR A 223 11.27 -12.44 9.24
C TYR A 223 10.94 -12.00 7.82
N ILE A 224 11.95 -11.99 6.96
CA ILE A 224 11.82 -11.62 5.56
C ILE A 224 12.31 -12.81 4.75
N PHE A 225 11.49 -13.23 3.80
CA PHE A 225 11.82 -14.32 2.89
C PHE A 225 11.68 -13.82 1.46
N ARG A 226 12.57 -14.28 0.61
CA ARG A 226 12.50 -14.12 -0.84
C ARG A 226 12.00 -15.42 -1.44
N LEU A 227 11.07 -15.33 -2.38
CA LEU A 227 10.65 -16.49 -3.16
C LEU A 227 11.74 -16.92 -4.14
N ASP A 228 12.11 -18.18 -4.08
CA ASP A 228 12.82 -18.87 -5.15
C ASP A 228 11.80 -19.54 -6.08
N PHE A 229 11.63 -18.98 -7.28
CA PHE A 229 10.67 -19.49 -8.25
C PHE A 229 11.07 -20.85 -8.84
N GLU A 230 12.37 -21.12 -8.95
CA GLU A 230 12.90 -22.35 -9.54
C GLU A 230 12.70 -23.51 -8.56
N ASN A 231 13.15 -23.32 -7.32
CA ASN A 231 13.06 -24.34 -6.28
C ASN A 231 11.70 -24.35 -5.56
N LYS A 232 10.82 -23.38 -5.83
CA LYS A 232 9.49 -23.23 -5.19
C LYS A 232 9.58 -23.19 -3.66
N THR A 233 10.55 -22.44 -3.13
CA THR A 233 10.79 -22.33 -1.68
C THR A 233 10.99 -20.88 -1.25
N TRP A 234 10.80 -20.63 0.05
CA TRP A 234 11.06 -19.33 0.67
C TRP A 234 12.46 -19.30 1.28
N ILE A 235 13.33 -18.43 0.77
CA ILE A 235 14.70 -18.26 1.25
C ILE A 235 14.73 -17.10 2.24
N LYS A 236 15.08 -17.36 3.49
CA LYS A 236 15.20 -16.34 4.53
C LYS A 236 16.35 -15.38 4.23
N ILE A 237 16.05 -14.08 4.22
CA ILE A 237 17.05 -13.03 4.04
C ILE A 237 17.20 -12.20 5.32
N LYS A 238 18.43 -11.76 5.62
CA LYS A 238 18.75 -11.00 6.84
C LYS A 238 18.83 -9.49 6.60
N ASN A 239 18.95 -9.07 5.35
CA ASN A 239 19.25 -7.68 4.98
C ASN A 239 18.54 -7.31 3.69
N LEU A 240 17.82 -6.18 3.71
CA LEU A 240 17.16 -5.59 2.54
C LEU A 240 18.12 -4.75 1.68
N GLY A 241 19.36 -4.56 2.10
CA GLY A 241 20.37 -3.76 1.41
C GLY A 241 20.00 -2.28 1.43
N ASP A 242 19.96 -1.67 0.25
CA ASP A 242 19.53 -0.28 0.06
C ASP A 242 18.00 -0.10 0.10
N ARG A 243 17.24 -1.16 0.38
CA ARG A 243 15.77 -1.12 0.30
C ARG A 243 15.16 -0.78 1.66
N ALA A 244 14.03 -0.09 1.62
CA ALA A 244 13.14 0.11 2.75
C ALA A 244 11.74 -0.36 2.39
N LEU A 245 11.05 -0.99 3.36
CA LEU A 245 9.67 -1.42 3.19
C LEU A 245 8.75 -0.53 4.01
N PHE A 246 7.65 -0.10 3.42
CA PHE A 246 6.60 0.66 4.07
C PHE A 246 5.35 -0.22 4.11
N LEU A 247 5.06 -0.74 5.30
CA LEU A 247 4.01 -1.72 5.53
C LEU A 247 2.84 -1.06 6.24
N SER A 248 1.64 -1.27 5.71
CA SER A 248 0.39 -0.80 6.27
C SER A 248 -0.67 -1.87 6.10
N GLY A 249 -1.52 -2.05 7.09
CA GLY A 249 -2.60 -3.02 7.00
C GLY A 249 -3.64 -2.81 8.07
N SER A 250 -4.75 -3.51 7.89
CA SER A 250 -5.86 -3.59 8.81
C SER A 250 -6.27 -5.07 8.99
N HIS A 251 -7.44 -5.30 9.57
CA HIS A 251 -8.03 -6.65 9.59
C HIS A 251 -8.41 -7.16 8.19
N TYR A 252 -8.66 -6.27 7.23
CA TYR A 252 -9.20 -6.60 5.91
C TYR A 252 -8.12 -6.70 4.82
N TYR A 253 -7.01 -5.97 4.95
CA TYR A 253 -5.94 -5.96 3.96
C TYR A 253 -4.57 -5.72 4.56
N GLN A 254 -3.54 -6.14 3.85
CA GLN A 254 -2.14 -5.88 4.08
C GLN A 254 -1.52 -5.40 2.77
N TYR A 255 -0.78 -4.31 2.88
CA TYR A 255 -0.18 -3.62 1.76
C TYR A 255 1.26 -3.24 2.10
N GLY A 256 2.14 -3.37 1.12
CA GLY A 256 3.54 -3.04 1.27
C GLY A 256 4.07 -2.31 0.06
N ILE A 257 4.86 -1.27 0.31
CA ILE A 257 5.62 -0.54 -0.70
C ILE A 257 7.10 -0.81 -0.45
N SER A 258 7.86 -1.10 -1.50
CA SER A 258 9.31 -1.07 -1.45
C SER A 258 9.86 0.16 -2.15
N VAL A 259 10.87 0.79 -1.54
CA VAL A 259 11.62 1.89 -2.15
C VAL A 259 13.11 1.73 -1.95
N LEU A 260 13.89 2.39 -2.81
CA LEU A 260 15.33 2.55 -2.65
C LEU A 260 15.63 3.73 -1.74
N ALA A 261 16.40 3.48 -0.68
CA ALA A 261 16.75 4.49 0.31
C ALA A 261 17.60 5.61 -0.30
N ARG A 262 18.49 5.30 -1.25
CA ARG A 262 19.26 6.31 -1.99
C ARG A 262 18.40 7.29 -2.78
N GLU A 263 17.23 6.87 -3.27
CA GLU A 263 16.32 7.71 -4.06
C GLU A 263 15.36 8.53 -3.20
N THR A 264 15.08 8.04 -1.99
CA THR A 264 14.02 8.56 -1.13
C THR A 264 14.55 9.23 0.13
N GLY A 265 15.83 9.09 0.46
CA GLY A 265 16.43 9.63 1.69
C GLY A 265 15.96 8.94 2.97
N CYS A 266 15.18 7.85 2.88
CA CYS A 266 14.78 7.05 4.02
C CYS A 266 15.97 6.22 4.54
N TYR A 267 15.80 5.55 5.69
CA TYR A 267 16.84 4.64 6.14
C TYR A 267 16.92 3.40 5.24
N ARG A 268 18.13 2.97 4.90
CA ARG A 268 18.35 1.66 4.26
C ARG A 268 18.14 0.52 5.26
N ASN A 269 17.83 -0.67 4.76
CA ASN A 269 17.62 -1.88 5.54
C ASN A 269 16.66 -1.67 6.73
N CYS A 270 15.47 -1.13 6.44
CA CYS A 270 14.49 -0.83 7.47
C CYS A 270 13.05 -1.06 7.02
N ILE A 271 12.17 -1.14 8.00
CA ILE A 271 10.73 -1.28 7.80
C ILE A 271 10.03 -0.14 8.53
N TYR A 272 9.21 0.60 7.80
CA TYR A 272 8.28 1.59 8.32
C TYR A 272 6.91 0.91 8.45
N LEU A 273 6.46 0.68 9.68
CA LEU A 273 5.23 -0.05 9.97
C LEU A 273 4.18 0.90 10.52
N ILE A 274 3.00 0.93 9.89
CA ILE A 274 1.78 1.44 10.50
C ILE A 274 1.12 0.26 11.22
N ASP A 275 1.13 0.29 12.54
CA ASP A 275 0.52 -0.78 13.34
C ASP A 275 -0.88 -0.39 13.77
N TRP A 276 -1.88 -0.94 13.08
CA TRP A 276 -3.29 -0.64 13.34
C TRP A 276 -3.70 -0.93 14.79
N SER A 277 -3.19 -2.03 15.39
CA SER A 277 -3.58 -2.41 16.75
C SER A 277 -3.12 -1.41 17.80
N SER A 278 -1.94 -0.79 17.61
CA SER A 278 -1.37 0.13 18.59
C SER A 278 -1.57 1.60 18.23
N LYS A 279 -2.10 1.90 17.04
CA LYS A 279 -2.31 3.26 16.53
C LYS A 279 -1.01 4.09 16.52
N TYR A 280 0.11 3.42 16.26
CA TYR A 280 1.44 4.02 16.17
C TYR A 280 2.10 3.71 14.83
N VAL A 281 3.06 4.57 14.47
CA VAL A 281 3.97 4.33 13.36
C VAL A 281 5.36 4.05 13.91
N TYR A 282 5.95 2.96 13.45
CA TYR A 282 7.24 2.47 13.90
C TYR A 282 8.25 2.42 12.76
N ILE A 283 9.52 2.62 13.12
CA ILE A 283 10.65 2.19 12.31
C ILE A 283 11.26 0.98 12.99
N ILE A 284 11.38 -0.12 12.27
CA ILE A 284 12.10 -1.31 12.69
C ILE A 284 13.42 -1.35 11.93
N ARG A 285 14.53 -1.32 12.67
CA ARG A 285 15.88 -1.36 12.11
C ARG A 285 16.83 -2.04 13.09
N ASN A 286 17.69 -2.93 12.59
CA ASN A 286 18.67 -3.64 13.41
C ASN A 286 18.04 -4.31 14.65
N ARG A 287 16.86 -4.93 14.48
CA ARG A 287 16.05 -5.55 15.57
C ARG A 287 15.59 -4.58 16.67
N LYS A 288 15.69 -3.28 16.46
CA LYS A 288 15.16 -2.24 17.36
C LYS A 288 13.89 -1.65 16.76
N ILE A 289 12.89 -1.43 17.61
CA ILE A 289 11.67 -0.70 17.25
C ILE A 289 11.78 0.73 17.79
N ARG A 290 11.50 1.73 16.96
CA ARG A 290 11.40 3.13 17.38
C ARG A 290 10.08 3.70 16.89
N ARG A 291 9.29 4.23 17.81
CA ARG A 291 8.09 5.00 17.46
C ARG A 291 8.49 6.32 16.82
N ILE A 292 7.87 6.66 15.68
CA ILE A 292 8.14 7.91 14.96
C ILE A 292 6.94 8.85 14.89
N TYR A 293 5.72 8.34 15.11
CA TYR A 293 4.50 9.16 15.14
C TYR A 293 3.56 8.68 16.26
N LYS A 294 2.94 9.63 16.98
CA LYS A 294 1.91 9.41 18.01
C LYS A 294 0.69 10.24 17.63
N GLY A 295 -0.52 9.68 17.77
CA GLY A 295 -1.75 10.45 17.58
C GLY A 295 -2.52 10.15 16.30
N LEU A 296 -2.61 8.87 15.91
CA LEU A 296 -3.60 8.44 14.94
C LEU A 296 -5.00 8.54 15.62
N GLN A 297 -5.69 9.67 15.43
CA GLN A 297 -6.99 9.96 16.06
C GLN A 297 -8.16 9.48 15.19
N SER A 298 -8.68 8.29 15.52
CA SER A 298 -10.03 7.75 15.22
C SER A 298 -10.54 7.67 13.76
N SER A 299 -11.52 6.75 13.58
CA SER A 299 -12.32 6.33 12.42
C SER A 299 -11.61 5.85 11.14
N CYS A 300 -10.51 6.45 10.70
CA CYS A 300 -9.86 6.04 9.44
C CYS A 300 -8.51 5.33 9.65
N ILE A 301 -8.21 4.35 8.80
CA ILE A 301 -6.95 3.60 8.81
C ILE A 301 -5.87 4.48 8.15
N PRO A 302 -4.77 4.82 8.85
CA PRO A 302 -3.67 5.55 8.25
C PRO A 302 -2.92 4.68 7.25
N LEU A 303 -2.37 5.30 6.21
CA LEU A 303 -1.78 4.59 5.08
C LEU A 303 -0.48 5.21 4.61
N TRP A 304 0.38 4.36 4.04
CA TRP A 304 1.50 4.82 3.24
C TRP A 304 1.04 5.10 1.83
N ILE A 305 1.38 6.28 1.31
CA ILE A 305 1.08 6.67 -0.05
C ILE A 305 2.33 7.21 -0.74
N THR A 306 2.66 6.66 -1.90
CA THR A 306 3.71 7.19 -2.77
C THR A 306 3.14 8.21 -3.75
N PRO A 307 3.85 9.31 -4.02
CA PRO A 307 3.55 10.12 -5.20
C PRO A 307 3.75 9.26 -6.45
N SER A 308 2.69 9.04 -7.22
CA SER A 308 2.81 8.48 -8.56
C SER A 308 2.96 9.62 -9.56
N LYS A 309 3.94 9.49 -10.47
CA LYS A 309 3.97 10.33 -11.67
C LYS A 309 2.79 9.89 -12.56
N CYS A 310 2.08 10.87 -13.12
CA CYS A 310 1.16 10.64 -14.23
C CYS A 310 1.86 9.89 -15.36
#